data_AF-A0A2N6VK89-F1
#
_entry.id   AF-A0A2N6VK89-F1
#
_cell.length_a   1.000
_cell.length_b   1.000
_cell.length_c   1.000
_cell.angle_alpha   90.00
_cell.angle_beta   90.00
_cell.angle_gamma   90.00
#
_symmetry.space_group_name_H-M   'P 1'
#
loop_
_entity.id
_entity.type
_entity.pdbx_description
1 polymer ?
#
loop_
_entity_poly.entity_id
_entity_poly.type
_entity_poly.pdbx_seq_one_letter_code
_entity_poly.pdbx_strand_id
1 'polypeptide(L)'
;LADVEALRERALAQFADVDVIVSPALDGGTVPWDSIGPDARPAFVRYSQLFNVLGWPAITIPTGRKYESGAPACLHIAGKPGEDATVLAVAAEVER
;
A
#
# COMPACT_ATOMS: atom_id res chain seq x y z
N LEU A 1 -0.93 15.88 16.81
CA LEU A 1 -0.98 14.60 17.55
C LEU A 1 -2.41 14.11 17.69
N ALA A 2 -3.35 14.94 18.18
CA ALA A 2 -4.78 14.59 18.20
C ALA A 2 -5.34 14.14 16.84
N ASP A 3 -4.94 14.81 15.74
CA ASP A 3 -5.36 14.44 14.38
C ASP A 3 -4.86 13.06 13.93
N VAL A 4 -3.66 12.66 14.37
CA VAL A 4 -3.07 11.36 14.03
C VAL A 4 -3.77 10.26 14.83
N GLU A 5 -4.16 10.53 16.07
CA GLU A 5 -4.90 9.56 16.88
C GLU A 5 -6.33 9.34 16.34
N ALA A 6 -7.03 10.43 15.99
CA ALA A 6 -8.32 10.31 15.32
C ALA A 6 -8.22 9.58 13.97
N LEU A 7 -7.13 9.77 13.23
CA LEU A 7 -6.85 9.02 12.01
C LEU A 7 -6.61 7.53 12.31
N ARG A 8 -5.86 7.20 13.37
CA ARG A 8 -5.58 5.84 13.81
C ARG A 8 -6.87 5.09 14.13
N GLU A 9 -7.77 5.68 14.91
CA GLU A 9 -9.07 5.08 15.26
C GLU A 9 -9.92 4.83 14.01
N ARG A 10 -10.04 5.84 13.13
CA ARG A 10 -10.82 5.72 11.89
C ARG A 10 -10.25 4.66 10.95
N ALA A 11 -8.93 4.59 10.81
CA ALA A 11 -8.27 3.58 10.00
C ALA A 11 -8.48 2.19 10.60
N LEU A 12 -8.43 2.03 11.92
CA LEU A 12 -8.55 0.72 12.57
C LEU A 12 -9.96 0.16 12.38
N ALA A 13 -10.96 1.02 12.41
CA ALA A 13 -12.34 0.65 12.11
C ALA A 13 -12.53 0.08 10.69
N GLN A 14 -11.69 0.43 9.71
CA GLN A 14 -11.77 -0.15 8.36
C GLN A 14 -11.35 -1.63 8.31
N PHE A 15 -10.64 -2.09 9.33
CA PHE A 15 -10.23 -3.48 9.47
C PHE A 15 -11.20 -4.29 10.34
N ALA A 16 -12.42 -3.82 10.58
CA ALA A 16 -13.38 -4.55 11.42
C ALA A 16 -13.66 -5.98 10.89
N ASP A 17 -13.81 -6.10 9.57
CA ASP A 17 -14.23 -7.35 8.92
C ASP A 17 -13.13 -7.97 8.04
N VAL A 18 -11.92 -7.42 8.06
CA VAL A 18 -10.79 -7.87 7.23
C VAL A 18 -9.47 -7.88 8.01
N ASP A 19 -8.60 -8.82 7.64
CA ASP A 19 -7.27 -8.95 8.22
C ASP A 19 -6.24 -8.03 7.54
N VAL A 20 -6.40 -7.84 6.23
CA VAL A 20 -5.54 -6.99 5.40
C VAL A 20 -6.37 -6.17 4.42
N ILE A 21 -5.83 -5.01 4.04
CA ILE A 21 -6.32 -4.19 2.93
C ILE A 21 -5.35 -4.34 1.76
N VAL A 22 -5.89 -4.57 0.57
CA VAL A 22 -5.12 -4.68 -0.67
C VAL A 22 -5.43 -3.50 -1.58
N SER A 23 -4.38 -2.94 -2.19
CA SER A 23 -4.47 -1.84 -3.17
C SER A 23 -3.40 -2.00 -4.25
N PRO A 24 -3.49 -1.28 -5.38
CA PRO A 24 -2.35 -1.13 -6.27
C PRO A 24 -1.15 -0.52 -5.56
N ALA A 25 0.07 -0.90 -5.94
CA ALA A 25 1.27 -0.31 -5.36
C ALA A 25 1.45 1.18 -5.69
N LEU A 26 0.99 1.59 -6.88
CA LEU A 26 1.03 2.96 -7.38
C LEU A 26 -0.33 3.33 -7.94
N ASP A 27 -0.67 4.61 -7.85
CA ASP A 27 -1.84 5.17 -8.51
C ASP A 27 -1.49 5.50 -9.96
N GLY A 28 -1.46 4.44 -10.78
CA GLY A 28 -1.12 4.50 -12.20
C GLY A 28 0.07 3.62 -12.57
N GLY A 29 0.57 3.82 -13.80
CA GLY A 29 1.76 3.14 -14.32
C GLY A 29 3.07 3.78 -13.83
N THR A 30 4.19 3.24 -14.30
CA THR A 30 5.51 3.81 -14.04
C THR A 30 5.59 5.25 -14.55
N VAL A 31 5.94 6.18 -13.66
CA VAL A 31 6.18 7.59 -14.01
C VAL A 31 7.56 7.71 -14.68
N PRO A 32 7.65 8.31 -15.87
CA PRO A 32 8.93 8.59 -16.52
C PRO A 32 9.83 9.46 -15.63
N TRP A 33 11.15 9.20 -15.66
CA TRP A 33 12.11 9.87 -14.78
C TRP A 33 12.10 11.40 -14.90
N ASP A 34 12.00 11.90 -16.13
CA ASP A 34 11.92 13.31 -16.47
C ASP A 34 10.61 13.97 -16.01
N SER A 35 9.58 13.17 -15.74
CA SER A 35 8.27 13.61 -15.26
C SER A 35 8.15 13.57 -13.73
N ILE A 36 9.21 13.19 -13.01
CA ILE A 36 9.21 13.15 -11.55
C ILE A 36 9.30 14.59 -11.00
N GLY A 37 8.24 15.02 -10.32
CA GLY A 37 8.14 16.30 -9.66
C GLY A 37 7.03 16.33 -8.60
N PRO A 38 6.72 17.50 -8.01
CA PRO A 38 5.66 17.63 -7.01
C PRO A 38 4.31 17.07 -7.47
N ASP A 39 3.98 17.24 -8.74
CA ASP A 39 2.72 16.78 -9.34
C ASP A 39 2.65 15.25 -9.50
N ALA A 40 3.79 14.56 -9.54
CA ALA A 40 3.85 13.11 -9.58
C ALA A 40 3.71 12.47 -8.19
N ARG A 41 3.96 13.23 -7.11
CA ARG A 41 3.93 12.71 -5.73
C ARG A 41 2.63 11.98 -5.38
N PRO A 42 1.42 12.50 -5.68
CA PRO A 42 0.17 11.80 -5.37
C PRO A 42 0.13 10.39 -5.96
N ALA A 43 0.67 10.18 -7.17
CA ALA A 43 0.70 8.88 -7.82
C ALA A 43 1.55 7.85 -7.04
N PHE A 44 2.62 8.30 -6.40
CA PHE A 44 3.54 7.45 -5.64
C PHE A 44 3.08 7.10 -4.23
N VAL A 45 2.39 8.03 -3.56
CA VAL A 45 2.15 7.93 -2.13
C VAL A 45 0.70 7.65 -1.77
N ARG A 46 -0.25 7.72 -2.72
CA ARG A 46 -1.69 7.64 -2.46
C ARG A 46 -2.07 6.48 -1.54
N TYR A 47 -1.54 5.29 -1.81
CA TYR A 47 -1.92 4.07 -1.10
C TYR A 47 -1.02 3.78 0.11
N SER A 48 0.25 4.15 0.06
CA SER A 48 1.24 3.85 1.11
C SER A 48 1.31 4.90 2.22
N GLN A 49 0.94 6.16 1.94
CA GLN A 49 1.13 7.28 2.87
C GLN A 49 0.40 7.08 4.20
N LEU A 50 -0.81 6.53 4.18
CA LEU A 50 -1.60 6.30 5.39
C LEU A 50 -0.84 5.40 6.37
N PHE A 51 -0.34 4.26 5.87
CA PHE A 51 0.36 3.26 6.70
C PHE A 51 1.73 3.75 7.15
N ASN A 52 2.42 4.55 6.32
CA ASN A 52 3.68 5.22 6.71
C ASN A 52 3.47 6.21 7.86
N VAL A 53 2.39 7.01 7.82
CA VAL A 53 2.07 7.98 8.89
C VAL A 53 1.66 7.27 10.18
N LEU A 54 0.88 6.19 10.06
CA LEU A 54 0.38 5.46 11.22
C LEU A 54 1.41 4.48 11.83
N GLY A 55 2.44 4.12 11.07
CA GLY A 55 3.47 3.14 11.44
C GLY A 55 2.95 1.70 11.42
N TRP A 56 2.06 1.38 10.48
CA TRP A 56 1.41 0.07 10.39
C TRP A 56 2.11 -0.81 9.37
N PRO A 57 2.06 -2.15 9.53
CA PRO A 57 2.75 -3.06 8.62
C PRO A 57 2.14 -2.97 7.22
N ALA A 58 3.01 -2.84 6.22
CA ALA A 58 2.63 -2.91 4.83
C ALA A 58 3.77 -3.41 3.96
N ILE A 59 3.44 -4.15 2.90
CA ILE A 59 4.38 -4.75 1.95
C ILE A 59 3.91 -4.52 0.53
N THR A 60 4.87 -4.40 -0.40
CA THR A 60 4.59 -4.35 -1.84
C THR A 60 5.24 -5.55 -2.52
N ILE A 61 4.44 -6.30 -3.28
CA ILE A 61 4.89 -7.50 -4.01
C ILE A 61 4.55 -7.40 -5.50
N PRO A 62 5.39 -7.98 -6.39
CA PRO A 62 5.04 -8.11 -7.80
C PRO A 62 3.95 -9.17 -8.00
N THR A 63 3.04 -8.95 -8.95
CA THR A 63 2.00 -9.94 -9.28
C THR A 63 2.40 -10.93 -10.37
N GLY A 64 3.64 -10.83 -10.88
CA GLY A 64 4.09 -11.52 -12.09
C GLY A 64 3.48 -10.99 -13.40
N ARG A 65 2.54 -10.05 -13.33
CA ARG A 65 1.90 -9.41 -14.50
C ARG A 65 2.59 -8.10 -14.86
N LYS A 66 2.38 -7.68 -16.11
CA LYS A 66 2.79 -6.36 -16.62
C LYS A 66 1.59 -5.63 -17.17
N TYR A 67 1.59 -4.30 -17.03
CA TYR A 67 0.66 -3.44 -17.77
C TYR A 67 1.04 -3.42 -19.26
N GLU A 68 0.15 -2.90 -20.11
CA GLU A 68 0.41 -2.72 -21.55
C GLU A 68 1.64 -1.84 -21.81
N SER A 69 1.95 -0.91 -20.90
CA SER A 69 3.17 -0.09 -20.92
C SER A 69 4.47 -0.88 -20.68
N GLY A 70 4.39 -2.16 -20.31
CA GLY A 70 5.52 -3.00 -19.95
C GLY A 70 5.97 -2.89 -18.48
N ALA A 71 5.37 -1.96 -17.73
CA ALA A 71 5.63 -1.79 -16.29
C ALA A 71 5.13 -2.99 -15.47
N PRO A 72 5.84 -3.41 -14.39
CA PRO A 72 5.36 -4.46 -13.51
C PRO A 72 4.09 -4.02 -12.77
N ALA A 73 3.09 -4.89 -12.72
CA ALA A 73 1.91 -4.71 -11.88
C ALA A 73 2.22 -5.24 -10.49
N CYS A 74 2.13 -4.38 -9.48
CA CYS A 74 2.44 -4.71 -8.08
C CYS A 74 1.23 -4.45 -7.18
N LEU A 75 1.09 -5.27 -6.14
CA LEU A 75 0.10 -5.09 -5.08
C LEU A 75 0.77 -4.51 -3.85
N HIS A 76 0.04 -3.64 -3.16
CA HIS A 76 0.33 -3.17 -1.83
C HIS A 76 -0.65 -3.83 -0.86
N ILE A 77 -0.12 -4.49 0.16
CA ILE A 77 -0.88 -5.23 1.18
C ILE A 77 -0.53 -4.61 2.52
N ALA A 78 -1.54 -4.16 3.26
CA ALA A 78 -1.36 -3.49 4.54
C ALA A 78 -2.23 -4.13 5.63
N GLY A 79 -1.71 -4.19 6.86
CA GLY A 79 -2.34 -4.79 8.02
C GLY A 79 -2.56 -3.81 9.17
N LYS A 80 -3.17 -4.34 10.25
CA LYS A 80 -3.36 -3.64 11.52
C LYS A 80 -2.02 -3.51 12.29
N PRO A 81 -1.91 -2.61 13.28
CA PRO A 81 -0.69 -2.49 14.07
C PRO A 81 -0.27 -3.84 14.70
N GLY A 82 0.99 -4.24 14.52
CA GLY A 82 1.55 -5.47 15.08
C GLY A 82 1.25 -6.76 14.32
N GLU A 83 0.52 -6.69 13.19
CA GLU A 83 0.12 -7.84 12.37
C GLU A 83 1.10 -8.13 11.22
N ASP A 84 2.40 -7.86 11.41
CA ASP A 84 3.45 -8.06 10.40
C ASP A 84 3.48 -9.50 9.86
N ALA A 85 3.31 -10.49 10.74
CA ALA A 85 3.26 -11.90 10.35
C ALA A 85 2.08 -12.21 9.42
N THR A 86 0.90 -11.63 9.68
CA THR A 86 -0.29 -11.79 8.84
C THR A 86 -0.06 -11.18 7.47
N VAL A 87 0.52 -9.97 7.40
CA VAL A 87 0.85 -9.30 6.14
C VAL A 87 1.85 -10.13 5.31
N LEU A 88 2.90 -10.66 5.94
CA LEU A 88 3.89 -11.52 5.28
C LEU A 88 3.28 -12.85 4.79
N ALA A 89 2.43 -13.48 5.60
CA ALA A 89 1.76 -14.72 5.22
C ALA A 89 0.85 -14.56 4.00
N VAL A 90 0.07 -13.47 3.97
CA VAL A 90 -0.77 -13.16 2.81
C VAL A 90 0.08 -12.88 1.58
N ALA A 91 1.15 -12.09 1.71
CA ALA A 91 2.05 -11.81 0.60
C ALA A 91 2.67 -13.09 0.02
N ALA A 92 3.14 -13.99 0.87
CA ALA A 92 3.71 -15.27 0.46
C ALA A 92 2.70 -16.17 -0.26
N GLU A 93 1.42 -16.15 0.13
CA GLU A 93 0.37 -16.90 -0.56
C GLU A 93 0.03 -16.29 -1.92
N VAL A 94 0.08 -14.95 -2.06
CA VAL A 94 -0.16 -14.27 -3.35
C VAL A 94 0.98 -14.51 -4.35
N GLU A 95 2.22 -14.71 -3.87
CA GLU A 95 3.37 -15.01 -4.72
C GLU A 95 3.47 -16.48 -5.17
N ARG A 96 2.63 -17.36 -4.64
CA ARG A 96 2.59 -18.79 -4.99
C ARG A 96 1.90 -19.03 -6.35
#